data_AF-A0A6J5Y0D4-F1
#
_entry.id   AF-A0A6J5Y0D4-F1
#
_cell.length_a   1.000
_cell.length_b   1.000
_cell.length_c   1.000
_cell.angle_alpha   90.00
_cell.angle_beta   90.00
_cell.angle_gamma   90.00
#
_symmetry.space_group_name_H-M   'P 1'
#
loop_
_entity.id
_entity.type
_entity.pdbx_description
1 polymer ?
#
loop_
_entity_poly.entity_id
_entity_poly.type
_entity_poly.pdbx_seq_one_letter_code
_entity_poly.pdbx_strand_id
1 'polypeptide(L)'
;MAGPKGKKQQKRGVDFKKIKRKIGKKLPPAKNATNTEIKSKAIILPEQSVASEKAGLAVNKRGLTLKELLQQTSHYSSKVRKEALLGIKDLFEKYPEELRLHKYAVIEKLRERIGDDR
;
A
#
# COMPACT_ATOMS: atom_id res chain seq x y z
N MET A 1 2.59 -70.42 -9.98
CA MET A 1 3.46 -69.23 -9.82
C MET A 1 3.53 -68.49 -11.15
N ALA A 2 2.89 -67.32 -11.26
CA ALA A 2 2.94 -66.48 -12.45
C ALA A 2 4.20 -65.58 -12.39
N GLY A 3 5.07 -65.70 -13.39
CA GLY A 3 6.33 -64.96 -13.48
C GLY A 3 6.15 -63.44 -13.58
N PRO A 4 7.21 -62.65 -13.35
CA PRO A 4 7.10 -61.20 -13.16
C PRO A 4 6.76 -60.50 -14.48
N LYS A 5 5.79 -59.57 -14.43
CA LYS A 5 5.50 -58.64 -15.54
C LYS A 5 6.71 -57.72 -15.75
N GLY A 6 7.40 -57.88 -16.88
CA GLY A 6 8.54 -57.05 -17.26
C GLY A 6 8.20 -55.55 -17.24
N LYS A 7 8.91 -54.78 -16.42
CA LYS A 7 8.88 -53.31 -16.48
C LYS A 7 9.47 -52.88 -17.82
N LYS A 8 8.65 -52.30 -18.71
CA LYS A 8 9.14 -51.70 -19.96
C LYS A 8 10.15 -50.61 -19.60
N GLN A 9 11.41 -50.87 -19.90
CA GLN A 9 12.48 -49.87 -19.80
C GLN A 9 12.07 -48.64 -20.60
N GLN A 10 12.03 -47.48 -19.94
CA GLN A 10 11.83 -46.22 -20.65
C GLN A 10 13.01 -46.05 -21.59
N LYS A 11 12.74 -46.10 -22.89
CA LYS A 11 13.73 -45.78 -23.93
C LYS A 11 14.26 -44.37 -23.64
N ARG A 12 15.46 -44.29 -23.07
CA ARG A 12 16.24 -43.05 -23.01
C ARG A 12 16.57 -42.69 -24.46
N GLY A 13 16.31 -41.43 -24.85
CA GLY A 13 16.58 -40.92 -26.20
C GLY A 13 15.35 -40.79 -27.11
N VAL A 14 14.21 -40.32 -26.61
CA VAL A 14 13.13 -39.85 -27.49
C VAL A 14 13.01 -38.34 -27.36
N ASP A 15 13.71 -37.63 -28.24
CA ASP A 15 13.76 -36.15 -28.25
C ASP A 15 12.39 -35.54 -28.56
N PHE A 16 11.52 -36.29 -29.25
CA PHE A 16 10.16 -35.86 -29.57
C PHE A 16 9.11 -36.85 -29.07
N LYS A 17 8.57 -36.59 -27.87
CA LYS A 17 7.38 -37.27 -27.38
C LYS A 17 6.10 -36.60 -27.91
N LYS A 18 5.32 -37.33 -28.71
CA LYS A 18 3.99 -36.91 -29.18
C LYS A 18 2.94 -37.27 -28.12
N ILE A 19 2.17 -36.28 -27.67
CA ILE A 19 1.11 -36.48 -26.67
C ILE A 19 -0.09 -37.19 -27.33
N LYS A 20 -0.61 -38.25 -26.71
CA LYS A 20 -1.84 -38.91 -27.17
C LYS A 20 -3.03 -37.96 -27.01
N ARG A 21 -3.78 -37.72 -28.10
CA ARG A 21 -5.00 -36.90 -28.08
C ARG A 21 -6.00 -37.53 -27.11
N LYS A 22 -6.54 -36.73 -26.19
CA LYS A 22 -7.59 -37.15 -25.25
C LYS A 22 -8.90 -36.55 -25.73
N ILE A 23 -9.91 -37.39 -25.93
CA ILE A 23 -11.26 -36.96 -26.31
C ILE A 23 -11.79 -36.02 -25.22
N GLY A 24 -12.37 -34.88 -25.60
CA GLY A 24 -12.92 -33.88 -24.68
C GLY A 24 -11.95 -32.83 -24.12
N LYS A 25 -10.64 -32.90 -24.43
CA LYS A 25 -9.66 -31.86 -24.03
C LYS A 25 -9.24 -31.01 -25.23
N LYS A 26 -9.15 -29.69 -25.04
CA LYS A 26 -8.64 -28.77 -26.07
C LYS A 26 -7.23 -29.19 -26.51
N LEU A 27 -6.94 -29.05 -27.80
CA LEU A 27 -5.62 -29.36 -28.35
C LEU A 27 -4.59 -28.44 -27.67
N PRO A 28 -3.48 -28.98 -27.14
CA PRO A 28 -2.40 -28.14 -26.64
C PRO A 28 -1.80 -27.32 -27.79
N PRO A 29 -1.35 -26.09 -27.52
CA PRO A 29 -0.69 -25.26 -28.52
C PRO A 29 0.54 -25.97 -29.09
N ALA A 30 0.89 -25.64 -30.34
CA ALA A 30 2.05 -26.21 -31.01
C ALA A 30 3.33 -25.95 -30.18
N LYS A 31 4.28 -26.88 -30.20
CA LYS A 31 5.52 -26.78 -29.39
C LYS A 31 6.40 -25.57 -29.73
N ASN A 32 6.19 -24.97 -30.90
CA ASN A 32 6.92 -23.79 -31.37
C ASN A 32 6.16 -22.49 -31.07
N ALA A 33 5.06 -22.54 -30.32
CA ALA A 33 4.29 -21.37 -29.95
C ALA A 33 4.99 -20.65 -28.79
N THR A 34 5.52 -19.47 -29.06
CA THR A 34 6.05 -18.56 -28.03
C THR A 34 4.88 -17.96 -27.27
N ASN A 35 4.82 -18.16 -25.96
CA ASN A 35 3.83 -17.50 -25.12
C ASN A 35 4.26 -16.05 -24.88
N THR A 36 3.46 -15.08 -25.33
CA THR A 36 3.70 -13.63 -25.21
C THR A 36 2.93 -12.98 -24.05
N GLU A 37 2.41 -13.78 -23.12
CA GLU A 37 1.73 -13.27 -21.92
C GLU A 37 2.72 -12.60 -20.96
N ILE A 38 2.91 -11.30 -21.10
CA ILE A 38 3.68 -10.47 -20.18
C ILE A 38 2.71 -9.75 -19.24
N LYS A 39 2.87 -9.96 -17.92
CA LYS A 39 2.12 -9.24 -16.89
C LYS A 39 3.07 -8.29 -16.15
N SER A 40 2.89 -6.99 -16.33
CA SER A 40 3.60 -5.96 -15.57
C SER A 40 2.63 -5.27 -14.59
N LYS A 41 3.14 -4.91 -13.42
CA LYS A 41 2.43 -4.07 -12.44
C LYS A 41 3.22 -2.77 -12.27
N ALA A 42 2.50 -1.66 -12.16
CA ALA A 42 3.11 -0.38 -11.84
C ALA A 42 3.51 -0.31 -10.37
N ILE A 43 4.64 0.35 -10.09
CA ILE A 43 5.02 0.72 -8.73
C ILE A 43 4.28 2.01 -8.40
N ILE A 44 3.52 2.02 -7.30
CA ILE A 44 2.87 3.21 -6.79
C ILE A 44 3.80 3.78 -5.71
N LEU A 45 4.38 4.96 -5.98
CA LEU A 45 5.18 5.68 -5.01
C LEU A 45 4.25 6.54 -4.15
N PRO A 46 4.35 6.53 -2.81
CA PRO A 46 3.58 7.43 -1.98
C PRO A 46 4.03 8.87 -2.19
N GLU A 47 3.07 9.78 -2.31
CA GLU A 47 3.31 11.21 -2.43
C GLU A 47 3.98 11.78 -1.18
N GLN A 48 4.98 12.64 -1.38
CA GLN A 48 5.68 13.34 -0.31
C GLN A 48 5.09 14.75 -0.14
N SER A 49 4.91 15.21 1.11
CA SER A 49 4.26 16.50 1.46
C SER A 49 4.87 17.75 0.78
N VAL A 50 6.08 17.64 0.24
CA VAL A 50 6.74 18.70 -0.55
C VAL A 50 6.06 18.94 -1.91
N ALA A 51 5.45 17.90 -2.48
CA ALA A 51 4.81 17.95 -3.79
C ALA A 51 3.31 18.32 -3.75
N SER A 52 2.71 18.42 -2.55
CA SER A 52 1.31 18.84 -2.42
C SER A 52 1.22 20.36 -2.51
N GLU A 53 0.51 20.87 -3.52
CA GLU A 53 0.17 22.28 -3.61
C GLU A 53 -0.73 22.67 -2.42
N LYS A 54 -0.18 23.46 -1.50
CA LYS A 54 -0.89 23.97 -0.30
C LYS A 54 -1.67 25.25 -0.61
N ALA A 55 -2.05 25.45 -1.87
CA ALA A 55 -2.80 26.61 -2.31
C ALA A 55 -4.26 26.47 -1.83
N GLY A 56 -4.61 27.18 -0.76
CA GLY A 56 -5.99 27.27 -0.26
C GLY A 56 -6.29 26.53 1.05
N LEU A 57 -5.31 25.89 1.69
CA LEU A 57 -5.45 25.27 3.00
C LEU A 57 -4.78 26.11 4.09
N ALA A 58 -5.39 26.19 5.27
CA ALA A 58 -4.76 26.83 6.42
C ALA A 58 -3.43 26.12 6.75
N VAL A 59 -2.32 26.85 6.59
CA VAL A 59 -0.98 26.36 6.91
C VAL A 59 -0.41 27.07 8.12
N ASN A 60 0.24 26.31 8.98
CA ASN A 60 1.01 26.86 10.10
C ASN A 60 2.29 27.54 9.57
N LYS A 61 3.02 28.29 10.42
CA LYS A 61 4.33 28.92 10.12
C LYS A 61 5.36 27.95 9.52
N ARG A 62 5.21 26.65 9.74
CA ARG A 62 6.04 25.57 9.17
C ARG A 62 5.46 24.93 7.89
N GLY A 63 4.40 25.50 7.33
CA GLY A 63 3.73 24.97 6.14
C GLY A 63 2.95 23.68 6.36
N LEU A 64 2.60 23.33 7.61
CA LEU A 64 1.86 22.10 7.92
C LEU A 64 0.35 22.36 7.95
N THR A 65 -0.41 21.42 7.39
CA THR A 65 -1.88 21.45 7.38
C THR A 65 -2.45 20.91 8.69
N LEU A 66 -3.73 21.22 8.98
CA LEU A 66 -4.41 20.70 10.17
C LEU A 66 -4.37 19.16 10.25
N LYS A 67 -4.55 18.48 9.13
CA LYS A 67 -4.52 17.00 9.05
C LYS A 67 -3.14 16.45 9.44
N GLU A 68 -2.06 17.06 8.96
CA GLU A 68 -0.69 16.65 9.29
C GLU A 68 -0.37 16.91 10.76
N LEU A 69 -0.81 18.05 11.32
CA LEU A 69 -0.63 18.36 12.73
C LEU A 69 -1.40 17.38 13.63
N LEU A 70 -2.64 17.04 13.26
CA LEU A 70 -3.42 16.02 13.96
C LEU A 70 -2.79 14.62 13.88
N GLN A 71 -2.04 14.31 12.82
CA GLN A 71 -1.27 13.06 12.76
C GLN A 71 -0.05 13.12 13.69
N GLN A 72 0.63 14.26 13.76
CA GLN A 72 1.80 14.46 14.62
C GLN A 72 1.49 14.43 16.12
N THR A 73 0.25 14.76 16.55
CA THR A 73 -0.16 14.61 17.95
C THR A 73 -0.18 13.15 18.42
N SER A 74 -0.26 12.18 17.49
CA SER A 74 -0.22 10.75 17.79
C SER A 74 1.19 10.14 17.66
N HIS A 75 2.23 10.98 17.52
CA HIS A 75 3.60 10.53 17.34
C HIS A 75 4.23 10.04 18.65
N TYR A 76 5.13 9.05 18.57
CA TYR A 76 5.77 8.44 19.75
C TYR A 76 6.65 9.44 20.55
N SER A 77 7.24 10.42 19.87
CA SER A 77 8.10 11.44 20.49
C SER A 77 7.26 12.55 21.14
N SER A 78 7.44 12.75 22.45
CA SER A 78 6.75 13.80 23.22
C SER A 78 7.09 15.21 22.72
N LYS A 79 8.33 15.45 22.29
CA LYS A 79 8.73 16.74 21.69
C LYS A 79 7.90 17.05 20.44
N VAL A 80 7.71 16.06 19.56
CA VAL A 80 6.91 16.21 18.34
C VAL A 80 5.44 16.45 18.69
N ARG A 81 4.88 15.74 19.69
CA ARG A 81 3.51 15.97 20.15
C ARG A 81 3.29 17.39 20.68
N LYS A 82 4.20 17.88 21.54
CA LYS A 82 4.15 19.24 22.08
C LYS A 82 4.24 20.30 20.98
N GLU A 83 5.16 20.12 20.03
CA GLU A 83 5.29 21.02 18.88
C GLU A 83 4.04 21.00 17.99
N ALA A 84 3.41 19.83 17.80
CA ALA A 84 2.15 19.72 17.08
C ALA A 84 1.01 20.47 17.78
N LEU A 85 0.88 20.34 19.10
CA LEU A 85 -0.13 21.07 19.89
C LEU A 85 0.05 22.58 19.82
N LEU A 86 1.29 23.07 19.94
CA LEU A 86 1.61 24.49 19.74
C LEU A 86 1.28 24.92 18.31
N GLY A 87 1.55 24.07 17.34
CA GLY A 87 1.23 24.34 15.95
C GLY A 87 -0.27 24.39 15.66
N ILE A 88 -1.07 23.58 16.35
CA ILE A 88 -2.53 23.60 16.28
C ILE A 88 -3.08 24.90 16.87
N LYS A 89 -2.53 25.36 17.99
CA LYS A 89 -2.87 26.67 18.57
C LYS A 89 -2.59 27.81 17.60
N ASP A 90 -1.37 27.87 17.06
CA ASP A 90 -0.95 28.90 16.10
C ASP A 90 -1.80 28.89 14.82
N LEU A 91 -2.27 27.71 14.41
CA LEU A 91 -3.12 27.55 13.23
C LEU A 91 -4.53 28.12 13.45
N PHE A 92 -5.14 27.82 14.60
CA PHE A 92 -6.48 28.31 14.95
C PHE A 92 -6.53 29.82 15.21
N GLU A 93 -5.44 30.42 15.69
CA GLU A 93 -5.34 31.88 15.80
C GLU A 93 -5.39 32.57 14.43
N LYS A 94 -4.84 31.93 13.39
CA LYS A 94 -4.78 32.50 12.04
C LYS A 94 -6.02 32.20 11.18
N TYR A 95 -6.64 31.04 11.37
CA TYR A 95 -7.75 30.57 10.54
C TYR A 95 -8.92 30.07 11.40
N PRO A 96 -9.74 30.99 11.94
CA PRO A 96 -10.87 30.63 12.82
C PRO A 96 -12.01 29.90 12.09
N GLU A 97 -12.11 30.03 10.76
CA GLU A 97 -13.15 29.38 9.96
C GLU A 97 -12.91 27.88 9.77
N GLU A 98 -11.65 27.44 9.60
CA GLU A 98 -11.34 26.00 9.52
C GLU A 98 -11.57 25.28 10.86
N LEU A 99 -11.42 26.00 11.99
CA LEU A 99 -11.73 25.48 13.31
C LEU A 99 -13.21 25.11 13.44
N ARG A 100 -14.12 25.90 12.85
CA ARG A 100 -15.56 25.61 12.90
C ARG A 100 -15.91 24.32 12.16
N LEU A 101 -15.25 24.07 11.02
CA LEU A 101 -15.49 22.89 10.20
C LEU A 101 -14.89 21.61 10.81
N HIS A 102 -13.70 21.70 11.42
CA HIS A 102 -12.97 20.54 11.92
C HIS A 102 -13.00 20.35 13.44
N LYS A 103 -13.84 21.10 14.16
CA LYS A 103 -13.95 21.11 15.63
C LYS A 103 -14.05 19.71 16.25
N TYR A 104 -14.92 18.86 15.70
CA TYR A 104 -15.16 17.52 16.25
C TYR A 104 -13.94 16.61 16.12
N ALA A 105 -13.29 16.58 14.96
CA ALA A 105 -12.11 15.75 14.71
C ALA A 105 -10.92 16.15 15.60
N VAL A 106 -10.78 17.45 15.85
CA VAL A 106 -9.74 17.99 16.73
C VAL A 106 -10.00 17.59 18.18
N ILE A 107 -11.24 17.76 18.67
CA ILE A 107 -11.59 17.40 20.05
C ILE A 107 -11.42 15.89 20.30
N GLU A 108 -11.81 15.04 19.34
CA GLU A 108 -11.63 13.59 19.45
C GLU A 108 -10.16 13.17 19.52
N LYS A 109 -9.27 13.83 18.77
CA LYS A 109 -7.84 13.51 18.84
C LYS A 109 -7.16 14.11 20.06
N LEU A 110 -7.60 15.29 20.52
CA LEU A 110 -7.06 15.92 21.71
C LEU A 110 -7.51 15.25 23.01
N ARG A 111 -8.75 14.73 23.10
CA ARG A 111 -9.23 14.05 24.33
C ARG A 111 -8.34 12.85 24.70
N GLU A 112 -7.84 12.13 23.70
CA GLU A 112 -6.96 10.97 23.92
C GLU A 112 -5.59 11.37 24.47
N ARG A 113 -5.22 12.65 24.40
CA ARG A 113 -3.93 13.17 24.87
C ARG A 113 -4.00 13.81 26.26
N ILE A 114 -5.19 13.96 26.84
CA ILE A 114 -5.33 14.53 28.19
C ILE A 114 -4.70 13.63 29.25
N GLY A 115 -4.63 12.32 29.02
CA GLY A 115 -3.97 11.34 29.89
C GLY A 115 -2.56 10.93 29.46
N ASP A 116 -1.86 11.75 28.68
CA ASP A 116 -0.47 11.48 28.30
C ASP A 116 0.47 11.85 29.46
N ASP A 117 1.19 10.87 30.00
CA ASP A 117 2.09 11.03 31.16
C ASP A 117 3.44 11.73 30.81
N ARG A 118 3.60 12.27 29.60
CA ARG A 118 4.86 12.87 29.10
C ARG A 118 4.70 14.21 28.40
#